data_AF-A0A4T0W136-F1
#
_entry.id   AF-A0A4T0W136-F1
#
_cell.length_a   1.000
_cell.length_b   1.000
_cell.length_c   1.000
_cell.angle_alpha   90.00
_cell.angle_beta   90.00
_cell.angle_gamma   90.00
#
_symmetry.space_group_name_H-M   'P 1'
#
loop_
_entity.id
_entity.type
_entity.pdbx_description
1 polymer ?
#
loop_
_entity_poly.entity_id
_entity_poly.type
_entity_poly.pdbx_seq_one_letter_code
_entity_poly.pdbx_strand_id
1 'polypeptide(L)'
;MSAWDTIEQSHPGTQLRDTPYEMKYYEDISLDEKRGIQPRPDAPTDEELQTLRRVSDHIPFKLFTIAFVELCERFSYYGSVIVVITNFIQQPLPPGSTTGAAPNGQPGALGMGQQASTGITTFNQFWQYFMPLFGAWVADKYWGRYKTICISIAIDLVGHFILIAAAVPPVITKPAGNSLAALLVGMITIGFATGGFKPNISPLITEQLDIEHLSVRTLPSGEKVIVDPAITINRVYNWFYLFINVGALVGQISMVYAEKYVGFWLSFALPTCMLALCPLVMWWGKGRYRAAPPAGSVLGPAIRTFLYAQKGRWSINPVRTWKNMHDGTFWDSVKPSHYSDATRPKWMTFDDAWVDELRRGFAACAVFSWYPIYWLSYNQRKPLLLSFPLLARR
;
A
#
# COMPACT_ATOMS: atom_id res chain seq x y z
N MET A 1 24.73 -11.51 20.01
CA MET A 1 23.62 -11.76 20.94
C MET A 1 22.41 -11.05 20.36
N SER A 2 21.53 -11.80 19.74
CA SER A 2 20.34 -11.25 19.09
C SER A 2 19.39 -10.64 20.13
N ALA A 3 18.50 -9.74 19.74
CA ALA A 3 17.45 -9.22 20.63
C ALA A 3 16.60 -10.36 21.25
N TRP A 4 16.58 -11.53 20.61
CA TRP A 4 15.90 -12.74 21.06
C TRP A 4 16.62 -13.43 22.23
N ASP A 5 17.95 -13.43 22.24
CA ASP A 5 18.77 -14.08 23.28
C ASP A 5 18.64 -13.35 24.65
N THR A 6 18.22 -12.08 24.64
CA THR A 6 18.09 -11.25 25.85
C THR A 6 16.76 -11.47 26.57
N ILE A 7 15.71 -11.89 25.84
CA ILE A 7 14.38 -12.16 26.40
C ILE A 7 14.39 -13.51 27.15
N GLU A 8 15.07 -14.51 26.60
CA GLU A 8 15.19 -15.86 27.19
C GLU A 8 15.91 -15.85 28.55
N GLN A 9 16.83 -14.90 28.76
CA GLN A 9 17.54 -14.74 30.05
C GLN A 9 16.69 -14.09 31.15
N SER A 10 15.60 -13.39 30.82
CA SER A 10 14.75 -12.72 31.80
C SER A 10 13.67 -13.63 32.42
N HIS A 11 13.35 -14.75 31.77
CA HIS A 11 12.31 -15.70 32.21
C HIS A 11 12.71 -17.16 31.86
N PRO A 12 13.39 -17.88 32.77
CA PRO A 12 13.79 -19.26 32.53
C PRO A 12 12.56 -20.18 32.65
N GLY A 13 12.04 -20.64 31.51
CA GLY A 13 10.88 -21.57 31.44
C GLY A 13 9.81 -21.21 30.41
N THR A 14 9.86 -20.01 29.82
CA THR A 14 8.98 -19.63 28.70
C THR A 14 9.38 -20.42 27.45
N GLN A 15 8.59 -21.43 27.09
CA GLN A 15 8.76 -22.12 25.81
C GLN A 15 8.68 -21.09 24.67
N LEU A 16 9.57 -21.23 23.67
CA LEU A 16 9.63 -20.48 22.41
C LEU A 16 8.37 -20.61 21.51
N ARG A 17 7.18 -20.81 22.09
CA ARG A 17 5.92 -21.11 21.41
C ARG A 17 4.91 -19.97 21.40
N ASP A 18 5.16 -18.88 22.12
CA ASP A 18 4.28 -17.70 22.11
C ASP A 18 4.39 -16.97 20.78
N THR A 19 3.64 -17.42 19.77
CA THR A 19 3.45 -16.63 18.56
C THR A 19 2.83 -15.29 18.96
N PRO A 20 3.15 -14.17 18.28
CA PRO A 20 2.54 -12.87 18.57
C PRO A 20 1.00 -12.88 18.61
N TYR A 21 0.39 -13.87 17.95
CA TYR A 21 -1.06 -14.08 17.90
C TYR A 21 -1.62 -14.79 19.13
N GLU A 22 -0.82 -15.62 19.79
CA GLU A 22 -1.19 -16.28 21.05
C GLU A 22 -1.14 -15.27 22.21
N MET A 23 -0.12 -14.39 22.20
CA MET A 23 -0.09 -13.21 23.08
C MET A 23 -1.31 -12.31 22.87
N LYS A 24 -1.68 -12.03 21.61
CA LYS A 24 -2.89 -11.26 21.28
C LYS A 24 -4.17 -11.96 21.76
N TYR A 25 -4.24 -13.29 21.68
CA TYR A 25 -5.39 -14.06 22.16
C TYR A 25 -5.60 -13.89 23.67
N TYR A 26 -4.55 -14.04 24.48
CA TYR A 26 -4.64 -13.82 25.92
C TYR A 26 -4.92 -12.34 26.26
N GLU A 27 -4.37 -11.41 25.48
CA GLU A 27 -4.68 -9.98 25.62
C GLU A 27 -6.17 -9.71 25.37
N ASP A 28 -6.73 -10.24 24.27
CA ASP A 28 -8.15 -10.12 23.91
C ASP A 28 -9.05 -10.72 25.01
N ILE A 29 -8.73 -11.90 25.55
CA ILE A 29 -9.47 -12.51 26.66
C ILE A 29 -9.40 -11.64 27.91
N SER A 30 -8.22 -11.14 28.26
CA SER A 30 -8.05 -10.28 29.43
C SER A 30 -8.83 -8.97 29.31
N LEU A 31 -8.97 -8.44 28.09
CA LEU A 31 -9.76 -7.25 27.81
C LEU A 31 -11.27 -7.54 27.89
N ASP A 32 -11.71 -8.69 27.36
CA ASP A 32 -13.10 -9.15 27.46
C ASP A 32 -13.50 -9.34 28.93
N GLU A 33 -12.63 -9.95 29.74
CA GLU A 33 -12.83 -10.14 31.17
C GLU A 33 -12.92 -8.80 31.92
N LYS A 34 -12.00 -7.86 31.64
CA LYS A 34 -12.04 -6.48 32.19
C LYS A 34 -13.31 -5.73 31.79
N ARG A 35 -13.91 -6.06 30.65
CA ARG A 35 -15.17 -5.48 30.15
C ARG A 35 -16.40 -6.21 30.66
N GLY A 36 -16.25 -7.30 31.44
CA GLY A 36 -17.35 -8.12 31.94
C GLY A 36 -18.07 -8.91 30.85
N ILE A 37 -17.40 -9.17 29.73
CA ILE A 37 -17.94 -9.94 28.60
C ILE A 37 -17.77 -11.43 28.92
N GLN A 38 -18.84 -12.21 28.76
CA GLN A 38 -18.81 -13.65 28.98
C GLN A 38 -17.82 -14.34 28.04
N PRO A 39 -17.13 -15.41 28.47
CA PRO A 39 -16.23 -16.17 27.62
C PRO A 39 -16.96 -16.68 26.38
N ARG A 40 -16.31 -16.54 25.23
CA ARG A 40 -16.87 -16.95 23.94
C ARG A 40 -17.02 -18.47 23.89
N PRO A 41 -18.18 -19.02 23.47
CA PRO A 41 -18.41 -20.47 23.47
C PRO A 41 -17.48 -21.24 22.53
N ASP A 42 -16.95 -20.56 21.52
CA ASP A 42 -16.07 -21.08 20.48
C ASP A 42 -14.58 -20.82 20.75
N ALA A 43 -14.22 -20.15 21.85
CA ALA A 43 -12.83 -19.89 22.18
C ALA A 43 -12.09 -21.20 22.55
N PRO A 44 -10.87 -21.43 22.03
CA PRO A 44 -10.11 -22.62 22.34
C PRO A 44 -9.64 -22.64 23.80
N THR A 45 -9.78 -23.77 24.46
CA THR A 45 -9.18 -23.99 25.79
C THR A 45 -7.64 -24.10 25.69
N ASP A 46 -6.92 -23.91 26.79
CA ASP A 46 -5.44 -24.03 26.82
C ASP A 46 -4.96 -25.42 26.36
N GLU A 47 -5.72 -26.47 26.69
CA GLU A 47 -5.45 -27.83 26.21
C GLU A 47 -5.68 -27.95 24.69
N GLU A 48 -6.75 -27.34 24.18
CA GLU A 48 -7.06 -27.33 22.75
C GLU A 48 -6.05 -26.51 21.95
N LEU A 49 -5.54 -25.39 22.48
CA LEU A 49 -4.48 -24.58 21.86
C LEU A 49 -3.19 -25.38 21.63
N GLN A 50 -2.87 -26.31 22.54
CA GLN A 50 -1.66 -27.12 22.47
C GLN A 50 -1.83 -28.38 21.61
N THR A 51 -3.04 -28.92 21.53
CA THR A 51 -3.31 -30.23 20.92
C THR A 51 -3.93 -30.15 19.53
N LEU A 52 -4.76 -29.15 19.27
CA LEU A 52 -5.50 -29.06 18.01
C LEU A 52 -4.67 -28.41 16.90
N ARG A 53 -4.87 -28.91 15.69
CA ARG A 53 -4.28 -28.34 14.49
C ARG A 53 -4.94 -26.99 14.16
N ARG A 54 -4.12 -26.00 13.81
CA ARG A 54 -4.58 -24.72 13.27
C ARG A 54 -4.83 -24.79 11.77
N VAL A 55 -5.97 -24.28 11.30
CA VAL A 55 -6.39 -24.29 9.90
C VAL A 55 -6.90 -22.92 9.44
N SER A 56 -6.80 -22.66 8.14
CA SER A 56 -7.45 -21.52 7.48
C SER A 56 -8.94 -21.79 7.32
N ASP A 57 -9.77 -20.77 7.46
CA ASP A 57 -11.17 -20.86 7.08
C ASP A 57 -11.36 -20.73 5.55
N HIS A 58 -12.60 -20.93 5.12
CA HIS A 58 -13.05 -20.71 3.76
C HIS A 58 -12.94 -19.24 3.35
N ILE A 59 -12.30 -18.98 2.21
CA ILE A 59 -12.15 -17.63 1.65
C ILE A 59 -13.40 -17.31 0.82
N PRO A 60 -14.23 -16.33 1.21
CA PRO A 60 -15.44 -16.03 0.45
C PRO A 60 -15.11 -15.40 -0.91
N PHE A 61 -15.94 -15.70 -1.92
CA PHE A 61 -15.68 -15.29 -3.31
C PHE A 61 -15.53 -13.76 -3.48
N LYS A 62 -16.21 -12.98 -2.62
CA LYS A 62 -16.13 -11.51 -2.58
C LYS A 62 -14.71 -10.96 -2.36
N LEU A 63 -13.76 -11.74 -1.83
CA LEU A 63 -12.36 -11.31 -1.72
C LEU A 63 -11.63 -11.37 -3.07
N PHE A 64 -11.95 -12.37 -3.90
CA PHE A 64 -11.35 -12.51 -5.22
C PHE A 64 -11.77 -11.39 -6.17
N THR A 65 -12.97 -10.83 -6.00
CA THR A 65 -13.41 -9.67 -6.78
C THR A 65 -12.61 -8.41 -6.42
N ILE A 66 -12.22 -8.24 -5.15
CA ILE A 66 -11.33 -7.15 -4.71
C ILE A 66 -9.90 -7.39 -5.25
N ALA A 67 -9.41 -8.64 -5.16
CA ALA A 67 -8.10 -9.01 -5.72
C ALA A 67 -8.04 -8.83 -7.25
N PHE A 68 -9.14 -9.06 -7.96
CA PHE A 68 -9.24 -8.80 -9.40
C PHE A 68 -9.14 -7.30 -9.72
N VAL A 69 -9.78 -6.43 -8.92
CA VAL A 69 -9.65 -4.98 -9.08
C VAL A 69 -8.21 -4.52 -8.85
N GLU A 70 -7.52 -5.08 -7.85
CA GLU A 70 -6.07 -4.87 -7.67
C GLU A 70 -5.27 -5.36 -8.89
N LEU A 71 -5.58 -6.53 -9.43
CA LEU A 71 -4.90 -7.06 -10.62
C LEU A 71 -5.02 -6.09 -11.80
N CYS A 72 -6.21 -5.57 -12.08
CA CYS A 72 -6.43 -4.60 -13.16
C CYS A 72 -5.61 -3.32 -12.96
N GLU A 73 -5.56 -2.81 -11.73
CA GLU A 73 -4.75 -1.63 -11.42
C GLU A 73 -3.25 -1.91 -11.58
N ARG A 74 -2.77 -3.08 -11.16
CA ARG A 74 -1.36 -3.49 -11.32
C ARG A 74 -0.98 -3.70 -12.77
N PHE A 75 -1.86 -4.36 -13.52
CA PHE A 75 -1.72 -4.50 -14.96
C PHE A 75 -1.54 -3.12 -15.63
N SER A 76 -2.35 -2.15 -15.21
CA SER A 76 -2.27 -0.79 -15.72
C SER A 76 -1.00 -0.06 -15.32
N TYR A 77 -0.64 -0.06 -14.04
CA TYR A 77 0.55 0.63 -13.55
C TYR A 77 1.83 0.09 -14.17
N TYR A 78 2.02 -1.24 -14.14
CA TYR A 78 3.26 -1.83 -14.67
C TYR A 78 3.35 -1.77 -16.20
N GLY A 79 2.21 -1.87 -16.90
CA GLY A 79 2.15 -1.70 -18.35
C GLY A 79 2.38 -0.24 -18.77
N SER A 80 1.48 0.66 -18.38
CA SER A 80 1.47 2.05 -18.84
C SER A 80 2.62 2.87 -18.28
N VAL A 81 2.84 2.83 -16.96
CA VAL A 81 3.72 3.79 -16.28
C VAL A 81 5.19 3.38 -16.35
N ILE A 82 5.48 2.10 -16.18
CA ILE A 82 6.88 1.64 -16.08
C ILE A 82 7.49 1.43 -17.46
N VAL A 83 6.76 0.77 -18.36
CA VAL A 83 7.29 0.41 -19.69
C VAL A 83 7.02 1.52 -20.69
N VAL A 84 5.73 1.82 -20.91
CA VAL A 84 5.30 2.57 -22.10
C VAL A 84 5.69 4.05 -22.01
N ILE A 85 5.46 4.71 -20.86
CA ILE A 85 5.79 6.13 -20.68
C ILE A 85 7.32 6.39 -20.81
N THR A 86 8.16 5.45 -20.34
CA THR A 86 9.62 5.59 -20.43
C THR A 86 10.07 5.67 -21.89
N ASN A 87 9.61 4.74 -22.73
CA ASN A 87 9.93 4.69 -24.16
C ASN A 87 9.28 5.84 -24.94
N PHE A 88 8.04 6.18 -24.58
CA PHE A 88 7.29 7.29 -25.18
C PHE A 88 8.02 8.63 -25.07
N ILE A 89 8.59 8.93 -23.89
CA ILE A 89 9.33 10.18 -23.65
C ILE A 89 10.73 10.13 -24.25
N GLN A 90 11.43 9.01 -24.08
CA GLN A 90 12.86 8.91 -24.36
C GLN A 90 13.18 8.89 -25.86
N GLN A 91 12.48 8.04 -26.62
CA GLN A 91 12.84 7.73 -28.00
C GLN A 91 12.11 8.65 -28.99
N PRO A 92 12.75 9.03 -30.11
CA PRO A 92 12.11 9.83 -31.14
C PRO A 92 11.08 9.02 -31.93
N LEU A 93 10.15 9.72 -32.58
CA LEU A 93 9.19 9.10 -33.49
C LEU A 93 9.93 8.40 -34.66
N PRO A 94 9.73 7.09 -34.88
CA PRO A 94 10.37 6.38 -35.98
C PRO A 94 9.99 6.95 -37.36
N PRO A 95 10.92 7.01 -38.34
CA PRO A 95 10.63 7.52 -39.68
C PRO A 95 9.48 6.75 -40.35
N GLY A 96 8.44 7.48 -40.78
CA GLY A 96 7.26 6.88 -41.43
C GLY A 96 6.21 6.29 -40.48
N SER A 97 6.44 6.31 -39.17
CA SER A 97 5.47 5.85 -38.16
C SER A 97 4.66 7.04 -37.64
N THR A 98 3.34 6.92 -37.66
CA THR A 98 2.43 7.92 -37.07
C THR A 98 1.97 7.54 -35.66
N THR A 99 2.18 6.27 -35.26
CA THR A 99 1.74 5.71 -33.97
C THR A 99 2.89 5.49 -32.98
N GLY A 100 4.14 5.70 -33.42
CA GLY A 100 5.34 5.40 -32.65
C GLY A 100 5.76 3.93 -32.64
N ALA A 101 5.05 3.07 -33.38
CA ALA A 101 5.41 1.67 -33.56
C ALA A 101 6.69 1.51 -34.38
N ALA A 102 7.50 0.53 -34.01
CA ALA A 102 8.73 0.16 -34.71
C ALA A 102 8.94 -1.37 -34.67
N PRO A 103 8.34 -2.13 -35.60
CA PRO A 103 8.47 -3.59 -35.62
C PRO A 103 9.92 -4.07 -35.69
N ASN A 104 10.76 -3.35 -36.43
CA ASN A 104 12.18 -3.66 -36.67
C ASN A 104 13.14 -2.72 -35.90
N GLY A 105 12.63 -1.92 -34.96
CA GLY A 105 13.42 -0.88 -34.27
C GLY A 105 12.96 -0.66 -32.83
N GLN A 106 13.28 0.50 -32.27
CA GLN A 106 12.85 0.91 -30.94
C GLN A 106 11.62 1.82 -31.05
N PRO A 107 10.53 1.54 -30.32
CA PRO A 107 9.34 2.39 -30.33
C PRO A 107 9.63 3.72 -29.60
N GLY A 108 9.05 4.81 -30.10
CA GLY A 108 9.29 6.15 -29.57
C GLY A 108 8.29 7.19 -30.07
N ALA A 109 8.22 8.33 -29.38
CA ALA A 109 7.34 9.44 -29.75
C ALA A 109 8.02 10.80 -29.55
N LEU A 110 8.36 11.19 -28.32
CA LEU A 110 8.74 12.57 -27.99
C LEU A 110 10.22 12.91 -28.21
N GLY A 111 11.12 11.92 -28.20
CA GLY A 111 12.54 12.14 -28.46
C GLY A 111 13.27 13.08 -27.48
N MET A 112 12.79 13.19 -26.24
CA MET A 112 13.36 14.10 -25.23
C MET A 112 14.62 13.56 -24.54
N GLY A 113 15.02 12.33 -24.88
CA GLY A 113 16.21 11.68 -24.34
C GLY A 113 16.03 11.12 -22.92
N GLN A 114 17.09 10.45 -22.45
CA GLN A 114 17.08 9.72 -21.18
C GLN A 114 16.88 10.65 -19.97
N GLN A 115 17.47 11.85 -19.99
CA GLN A 115 17.43 12.77 -18.85
C GLN A 115 16.00 13.22 -18.54
N ALA A 116 15.25 13.63 -19.58
CA ALA A 116 13.86 14.03 -19.43
C ALA A 116 12.96 12.86 -19.02
N SER A 117 13.12 11.69 -19.66
CA SER A 117 12.37 10.47 -19.32
C SER A 117 12.59 10.06 -17.87
N THR A 118 13.85 10.04 -17.41
CA THR A 118 14.19 9.71 -16.01
C THR A 118 13.62 10.72 -15.02
N GLY A 119 13.72 12.02 -15.32
CA GLY A 119 13.17 13.08 -14.47
C GLY A 119 11.65 12.97 -14.31
N ILE A 120 10.92 12.82 -15.42
CA ILE A 120 9.45 12.73 -15.43
C ILE A 120 8.97 11.45 -14.75
N THR A 121 9.59 10.30 -15.04
CA THR A 121 9.22 9.01 -14.42
C THR A 121 9.56 8.97 -12.92
N THR A 122 10.66 9.58 -12.50
CA THR A 122 11.02 9.71 -11.07
C THR A 122 10.04 10.62 -10.34
N PHE A 123 9.65 11.76 -10.95
CA PHE A 123 8.60 12.61 -10.41
C PHE A 123 7.27 11.86 -10.26
N ASN A 124 6.88 11.07 -11.26
CA ASN A 124 5.66 10.27 -11.19
C ASN A 124 5.70 9.22 -10.07
N GLN A 125 6.84 8.55 -9.89
CA GLN A 125 7.02 7.62 -8.77
C GLN A 125 6.86 8.35 -7.44
N PHE A 126 7.55 9.48 -7.26
CA PHE A 126 7.40 10.31 -6.06
C PHE A 126 5.93 10.68 -5.82
N TRP A 127 5.24 11.17 -6.86
CA TRP A 127 3.85 11.59 -6.79
C TRP A 127 2.91 10.45 -6.37
N GLN A 128 3.09 9.26 -6.93
CA GLN A 128 2.29 8.07 -6.63
C GLN A 128 2.59 7.46 -5.25
N TYR A 129 3.76 7.70 -4.66
CA TYR A 129 4.06 7.32 -3.28
C TYR A 129 3.65 8.39 -2.26
N PHE A 130 3.59 9.64 -2.67
CA PHE A 130 3.14 10.75 -1.83
C PHE A 130 1.61 10.78 -1.65
N MET A 131 0.87 10.65 -2.75
CA MET A 131 -0.58 10.76 -2.76
C MET A 131 -1.35 9.75 -1.88
N PRO A 132 -0.86 8.51 -1.64
CA PRO A 132 -1.47 7.58 -0.68
C PRO A 132 -1.64 8.15 0.73
N LEU A 133 -0.74 9.02 1.18
CA LEU A 133 -0.85 9.67 2.49
C LEU A 133 -2.13 10.53 2.57
N PHE A 134 -2.39 11.27 1.49
CA PHE A 134 -3.59 12.10 1.39
C PHE A 134 -4.85 11.26 1.19
N GLY A 135 -4.80 10.24 0.32
CA GLY A 135 -5.96 9.37 0.06
C GLY A 135 -6.39 8.53 1.25
N ALA A 136 -5.46 8.08 2.08
CA ALA A 136 -5.75 7.41 3.35
C ALA A 136 -6.48 8.36 4.31
N TRP A 137 -5.96 9.59 4.48
CA TRP A 137 -6.57 10.60 5.33
C TRP A 137 -8.01 10.94 4.92
N VAL A 138 -8.28 11.05 3.61
CA VAL A 138 -9.63 11.31 3.10
C VAL A 138 -10.57 10.13 3.37
N ALA A 139 -10.10 8.90 3.15
CA ALA A 139 -10.89 7.70 3.37
C ALA A 139 -11.27 7.51 4.84
N ASP A 140 -10.31 7.68 5.75
CA ASP A 140 -10.52 7.46 7.18
C ASP A 140 -11.38 8.56 7.83
N LYS A 141 -11.33 9.80 7.30
CA LYS A 141 -12.03 10.94 7.90
C LYS A 141 -13.41 11.22 7.30
N TYR A 142 -13.59 11.10 5.99
CA TYR A 142 -14.78 11.63 5.31
C TYR A 142 -15.60 10.58 4.56
N TRP A 143 -14.96 9.79 3.69
CA TRP A 143 -15.69 9.03 2.67
C TRP A 143 -15.88 7.55 2.99
N GLY A 144 -14.99 6.98 3.80
CA GLY A 144 -14.84 5.53 3.94
C GLY A 144 -14.07 4.91 2.78
N ARG A 145 -13.56 3.70 3.00
CA ARG A 145 -12.63 3.02 2.08
C ARG A 145 -13.28 2.69 0.73
N TYR A 146 -14.46 2.07 0.76
CA TYR A 146 -15.18 1.68 -0.46
C TYR A 146 -15.46 2.86 -1.40
N LYS A 147 -16.00 3.98 -0.88
CA LYS A 147 -16.28 5.16 -1.70
C LYS A 147 -15.01 5.77 -2.28
N THR A 148 -13.95 5.84 -1.48
CA THR A 148 -12.65 6.37 -1.92
C THR A 148 -12.06 5.55 -3.06
N ILE A 149 -12.15 4.21 -2.99
CA ILE A 149 -11.72 3.31 -4.07
C ILE A 149 -12.55 3.54 -5.34
N CYS A 150 -13.87 3.61 -5.24
CA CYS A 150 -14.73 3.84 -6.41
C CYS A 150 -14.44 5.18 -7.10
N ILE A 151 -14.27 6.26 -6.34
CA ILE A 151 -13.90 7.57 -6.88
C ILE A 151 -12.51 7.52 -7.52
N SER A 152 -11.57 6.82 -6.87
CA SER A 152 -10.21 6.66 -7.39
C SER A 152 -10.20 5.94 -8.73
N ILE A 153 -10.95 4.84 -8.88
CA ILE A 153 -11.08 4.13 -10.16
C ILE A 153 -11.65 5.04 -11.25
N ALA A 154 -12.63 5.88 -10.93
CA ALA A 154 -13.19 6.84 -11.89
C ALA A 154 -12.15 7.88 -12.33
N ILE A 155 -11.37 8.42 -11.39
CA ILE A 155 -10.26 9.34 -11.69
C ILE A 155 -9.18 8.62 -12.52
N ASP A 156 -8.90 7.35 -12.21
CA ASP A 156 -7.90 6.56 -12.93
C ASP A 156 -8.30 6.37 -14.39
N LEU A 157 -9.57 6.06 -14.65
CA LEU A 157 -10.12 5.95 -15.99
C LEU A 157 -9.98 7.27 -16.76
N VAL A 158 -10.28 8.41 -16.15
CA VAL A 158 -10.09 9.73 -16.77
C VAL A 158 -8.61 9.96 -17.10
N GLY A 159 -7.71 9.67 -16.18
CA GLY A 159 -6.27 9.78 -16.41
C GLY A 159 -5.79 8.91 -17.58
N HIS A 160 -6.31 7.68 -17.69
CA HIS A 160 -6.01 6.78 -18.79
C HIS A 160 -6.57 7.24 -20.14
N PHE A 161 -7.79 7.79 -20.17
CA PHE A 161 -8.33 8.40 -21.40
C PHE A 161 -7.47 9.59 -21.87
N ILE A 162 -6.92 10.37 -20.94
CA ILE A 162 -5.99 11.47 -21.26
C ILE A 162 -4.67 10.91 -21.82
N LEU A 163 -4.15 9.80 -21.28
CA LEU A 163 -2.96 9.13 -21.83
C LEU A 163 -3.20 8.60 -23.24
N ILE A 164 -4.37 8.00 -23.52
CA ILE A 164 -4.74 7.60 -24.89
C ILE A 164 -4.72 8.82 -25.80
N ALA A 165 -5.36 9.93 -25.39
CA ALA A 165 -5.38 11.16 -26.18
C ALA A 165 -3.98 11.71 -26.46
N ALA A 166 -3.05 11.60 -25.50
CA ALA A 166 -1.65 11.98 -25.69
C ALA A 166 -0.93 11.15 -26.77
N ALA A 167 -1.36 9.89 -26.97
CA ALA A 167 -0.75 8.92 -27.87
C ALA A 167 -1.49 8.73 -29.21
N VAL A 168 -2.58 9.45 -29.45
CA VAL A 168 -3.32 9.38 -30.71
C VAL A 168 -2.50 10.04 -31.84
N PRO A 169 -2.44 9.46 -33.06
CA PRO A 169 -1.51 9.90 -34.12
C PRO A 169 -1.58 11.40 -34.48
N PRO A 170 -2.76 12.03 -34.62
CA PRO A 170 -2.89 13.49 -34.77
C PRO A 170 -2.24 14.35 -33.68
N VAL A 171 -2.04 13.81 -32.47
CA VAL A 171 -1.50 14.53 -31.31
C VAL A 171 0.02 14.34 -31.22
N ILE A 172 0.50 13.13 -31.53
CA ILE A 172 1.94 12.81 -31.60
C ILE A 172 2.64 13.57 -32.74
N THR A 173 1.97 13.71 -33.90
CA THR A 173 2.57 14.30 -35.11
C THR A 173 2.56 15.83 -35.15
N LYS A 174 1.85 16.48 -34.21
CA LYS A 174 1.82 17.93 -34.02
C LYS A 174 2.98 18.38 -33.11
N PRO A 175 3.29 19.69 -32.98
CA PRO A 175 4.43 20.15 -32.19
C PRO A 175 4.47 19.50 -30.81
N ALA A 176 5.65 19.00 -30.42
CA ALA A 176 5.88 18.10 -29.27
C ALA A 176 5.27 18.55 -27.93
N GLY A 177 4.96 19.85 -27.77
CA GLY A 177 4.35 20.40 -26.56
C GLY A 177 2.96 19.85 -26.22
N ASN A 178 2.12 19.52 -27.21
CA ASN A 178 0.74 19.09 -26.95
C ASN A 178 0.67 17.66 -26.37
N SER A 179 1.46 16.74 -26.92
CA SER A 179 1.51 15.35 -26.46
C SER A 179 2.16 15.25 -25.07
N LEU A 180 3.24 16.00 -24.82
CA LEU A 180 3.87 16.05 -23.50
C LEU A 180 2.95 16.64 -22.43
N ALA A 181 2.24 17.73 -22.73
CA ALA A 181 1.30 18.33 -21.78
C ALA A 181 0.17 17.37 -21.40
N ALA A 182 -0.44 16.70 -22.40
CA ALA A 182 -1.47 15.70 -22.17
C ALA A 182 -0.93 14.52 -21.35
N LEU A 183 0.28 14.03 -21.66
CA LEU A 183 0.95 12.97 -20.89
C LEU A 183 1.11 13.37 -19.41
N LEU A 184 1.64 14.57 -19.13
CA LEU A 184 1.85 15.06 -17.76
C LEU A 184 0.54 15.22 -16.99
N VAL A 185 -0.50 15.77 -17.62
CA VAL A 185 -1.83 15.89 -17.01
C VAL A 185 -2.41 14.51 -16.70
N GLY A 186 -2.29 13.56 -17.63
CA GLY A 186 -2.72 12.16 -17.42
C GLY A 186 -1.98 11.52 -16.25
N MET A 187 -0.66 11.65 -16.19
CA MET A 187 0.18 11.10 -15.11
C MET A 187 -0.17 11.68 -13.74
N ILE A 188 -0.36 13.00 -13.64
CA ILE A 188 -0.75 13.64 -12.38
C ILE A 188 -2.14 13.16 -11.95
N THR A 189 -3.08 13.05 -12.89
CA THR A 189 -4.44 12.55 -12.65
C THR A 189 -4.42 11.10 -12.15
N ILE A 190 -3.64 10.22 -12.79
CA ILE A 190 -3.46 8.84 -12.33
C ILE A 190 -2.85 8.80 -10.93
N GLY A 191 -1.89 9.67 -10.61
CA GLY A 191 -1.33 9.71 -9.26
C GLY A 191 -2.33 10.09 -8.17
N PHE A 192 -3.31 10.96 -8.46
CA PHE A 192 -4.43 11.20 -7.55
C PHE A 192 -5.28 9.94 -7.35
N ALA A 193 -5.57 9.19 -8.42
CA ALA A 193 -6.28 7.93 -8.33
C ALA A 193 -5.51 6.87 -7.52
N THR A 194 -4.23 6.67 -7.82
CA THR A 194 -3.34 5.77 -7.07
C THR A 194 -3.34 6.12 -5.58
N GLY A 195 -3.36 7.41 -5.24
CA GLY A 195 -3.42 7.89 -3.87
C GLY A 195 -4.64 7.43 -3.09
N GLY A 196 -5.83 7.49 -3.69
CA GLY A 196 -7.04 7.03 -3.02
C GLY A 196 -7.25 5.51 -3.10
N PHE A 197 -6.63 4.84 -4.08
CA PHE A 197 -6.78 3.40 -4.27
C PHE A 197 -5.88 2.57 -3.35
N LYS A 198 -4.56 2.83 -3.37
CA LYS A 198 -3.53 2.01 -2.73
C LYS A 198 -3.69 1.79 -1.22
N PRO A 199 -3.91 2.83 -0.39
CA PRO A 199 -3.98 2.64 1.05
C PRO A 199 -5.27 1.95 1.49
N ASN A 200 -6.28 1.89 0.62
CA ASN A 200 -7.64 1.48 0.99
C ASN A 200 -8.01 0.07 0.52
N ILE A 201 -7.44 -0.41 -0.60
CA ILE A 201 -7.79 -1.70 -1.19
C ILE A 201 -7.37 -2.89 -0.32
N SER A 202 -6.19 -2.84 0.29
CA SER A 202 -5.66 -3.89 1.16
C SER A 202 -6.47 -4.01 2.46
N PRO A 203 -6.73 -2.92 3.23
CA PRO A 203 -7.63 -3.01 4.38
C PRO A 203 -9.04 -3.50 4.00
N LEU A 204 -9.57 -3.09 2.84
CA LEU A 204 -10.88 -3.55 2.38
C LEU A 204 -10.95 -5.07 2.20
N ILE A 205 -9.89 -5.73 1.71
CA ILE A 205 -9.89 -7.19 1.56
C ILE A 205 -9.91 -7.90 2.91
N THR A 206 -9.20 -7.38 3.89
CA THR A 206 -9.17 -7.94 5.25
C THR A 206 -10.48 -7.73 5.99
N GLU A 207 -11.16 -6.60 5.77
CA GLU A 207 -12.50 -6.33 6.33
C GLU A 207 -13.58 -7.30 5.83
N GLN A 208 -13.32 -8.05 4.76
CA GLN A 208 -14.25 -9.05 4.25
C GLN A 208 -14.20 -10.37 4.99
N LEU A 209 -13.18 -10.59 5.82
CA LEU A 209 -13.04 -11.78 6.64
C LEU A 209 -13.91 -11.61 7.90
N ASP A 210 -14.72 -12.63 8.18
CA ASP A 210 -15.69 -12.60 9.28
C ASP A 210 -15.07 -13.15 10.59
N ILE A 211 -13.75 -13.32 10.64
CA ILE A 211 -13.03 -14.03 11.70
C ILE A 211 -12.01 -13.09 12.31
N GLU A 212 -12.34 -12.60 13.50
CA GLU A 212 -11.48 -11.68 14.26
C GLU A 212 -10.66 -12.42 15.33
N HIS A 213 -11.07 -13.64 15.71
CA HIS A 213 -10.52 -14.38 16.85
C HIS A 213 -10.36 -15.88 16.58
N LEU A 214 -9.52 -16.52 17.39
CA LEU A 214 -9.35 -17.97 17.37
C LEU A 214 -10.67 -18.64 17.76
N SER A 215 -11.13 -19.56 16.92
CA SER A 215 -12.35 -20.31 17.17
C SER A 215 -12.14 -21.81 16.94
N VAL A 216 -12.76 -22.66 17.75
CA VAL A 216 -12.74 -24.12 17.57
C VAL A 216 -13.91 -24.52 16.70
N ARG A 217 -13.63 -25.28 15.64
CA ARG A 217 -14.65 -25.81 14.73
C ARG A 217 -14.44 -27.30 14.53
N THR A 218 -15.53 -28.05 14.47
CA THR A 218 -15.50 -29.47 14.06
C THR A 218 -15.69 -29.54 12.55
N LEU A 219 -14.72 -30.17 11.86
CA LEU A 219 -14.79 -30.41 10.42
C LEU A 219 -15.88 -31.46 10.09
N PRO A 220 -16.36 -31.52 8.83
CA PRO A 220 -17.24 -32.61 8.39
C PRO A 220 -16.64 -34.02 8.59
N SER A 221 -15.31 -34.12 8.71
CA SER A 221 -14.59 -35.35 9.05
C SER A 221 -14.69 -35.76 10.52
N GLY A 222 -15.27 -34.92 11.39
CA GLY A 222 -15.33 -35.14 12.85
C GLY A 222 -14.12 -34.62 13.62
N GLU A 223 -13.08 -34.14 12.95
CA GLU A 223 -11.87 -33.59 13.57
C GLU A 223 -12.14 -32.18 14.14
N LYS A 224 -11.82 -31.95 15.41
CA LYS A 224 -11.78 -30.60 16.00
C LYS A 224 -10.52 -29.89 15.54
N VAL A 225 -10.66 -28.68 15.02
CA VAL A 225 -9.55 -27.85 14.56
C VAL A 225 -9.72 -26.42 15.07
N ILE A 226 -8.61 -25.73 15.23
CA ILE A 226 -8.60 -24.30 15.55
C ILE A 226 -8.58 -23.53 14.24
N VAL A 227 -9.58 -22.70 14.02
CA VAL A 227 -9.60 -21.74 12.91
C VAL A 227 -8.80 -20.53 13.33
N ASP A 228 -7.66 -20.33 12.68
CA ASP A 228 -6.75 -19.23 12.98
C ASP A 228 -6.95 -18.06 11.99
N PRO A 229 -7.36 -16.87 12.48
CA PRO A 229 -7.50 -15.68 11.65
C PRO A 229 -6.19 -15.34 10.91
N ALA A 230 -5.03 -15.49 11.56
CA ALA A 230 -3.74 -15.14 10.98
C ALA A 230 -3.40 -16.05 9.79
N ILE A 231 -3.66 -17.35 9.90
CA ILE A 231 -3.46 -18.30 8.79
C ILE A 231 -4.40 -17.96 7.62
N THR A 232 -5.64 -17.61 7.93
CA THR A 232 -6.64 -17.21 6.91
C THR A 232 -6.22 -15.92 6.20
N ILE A 233 -5.82 -14.89 6.96
CA ILE A 233 -5.31 -13.62 6.44
C ILE A 233 -4.07 -13.84 5.57
N ASN A 234 -3.11 -14.65 6.03
CA ASN A 234 -1.90 -14.99 5.27
C ASN A 234 -2.25 -15.67 3.94
N ARG A 235 -3.20 -16.61 3.96
CA ARG A 235 -3.65 -17.30 2.74
C ARG A 235 -4.34 -16.35 1.76
N VAL A 236 -5.16 -15.42 2.27
CA VAL A 236 -5.77 -14.36 1.46
C VAL A 236 -4.71 -13.47 0.83
N TYR A 237 -3.72 -13.03 1.60
CA TYR A 237 -2.64 -12.21 1.07
C TYR A 237 -1.79 -12.95 0.05
N ASN A 238 -1.55 -14.25 0.20
CA ASN A 238 -0.86 -15.04 -0.81
C ASN A 238 -1.60 -15.03 -2.15
N TRP A 239 -2.93 -15.19 -2.14
CA TRP A 239 -3.74 -15.03 -3.34
C TRP A 239 -3.69 -13.60 -3.87
N PHE A 240 -3.84 -12.61 -3.00
CA PHE A 240 -3.77 -11.19 -3.37
C PHE A 240 -2.44 -10.84 -4.07
N TYR A 241 -1.32 -11.32 -3.53
CA TYR A 241 0.00 -11.13 -4.13
C TYR A 241 0.18 -11.91 -5.44
N LEU A 242 -0.42 -13.09 -5.58
CA LEU A 242 -0.44 -13.80 -6.86
C LEU A 242 -1.13 -12.96 -7.93
N PHE A 243 -2.31 -12.38 -7.63
CA PHE A 243 -3.04 -11.50 -8.55
C PHE A 243 -2.23 -10.25 -8.92
N ILE A 244 -1.52 -9.64 -7.96
CA ILE A 244 -0.61 -8.52 -8.21
C ILE A 244 0.51 -8.93 -9.19
N ASN A 245 1.17 -10.06 -8.93
CA ASN A 245 2.29 -10.53 -9.75
C ASN A 245 1.84 -10.91 -11.16
N VAL A 246 0.68 -11.56 -11.29
CA VAL A 246 0.08 -11.89 -12.59
C VAL A 246 -0.25 -10.60 -13.36
N GLY A 247 -0.90 -9.63 -12.72
CA GLY A 247 -1.20 -8.34 -13.33
C GLY A 247 0.07 -7.63 -13.81
N ALA A 248 1.10 -7.56 -12.96
CA ALA A 248 2.38 -6.94 -13.30
C ALA A 248 3.07 -7.63 -14.48
N LEU A 249 3.18 -8.97 -14.46
CA LEU A 249 3.83 -9.75 -15.51
C LEU A 249 3.10 -9.61 -16.85
N VAL A 250 1.79 -9.83 -16.85
CA VAL A 250 0.98 -9.77 -18.09
C VAL A 250 0.94 -8.34 -18.62
N GLY A 251 0.84 -7.33 -17.75
CA GLY A 251 0.87 -5.92 -18.11
C GLY A 251 2.18 -5.54 -18.81
N GLN A 252 3.32 -5.90 -18.23
CA GLN A 252 4.62 -5.61 -18.85
C GLN A 252 4.77 -6.30 -20.20
N ILE A 253 4.47 -7.60 -20.30
CA ILE A 253 4.65 -8.35 -21.55
C ILE A 253 3.71 -7.81 -22.65
N SER A 254 2.42 -7.67 -22.34
CA SER A 254 1.42 -7.26 -23.33
C SER A 254 1.68 -5.85 -23.86
N MET A 255 2.03 -4.89 -23.00
CA MET A 255 2.24 -3.50 -23.44
C MET A 255 3.51 -3.31 -24.25
N VAL A 256 4.60 -4.04 -23.95
CA VAL A 256 5.82 -4.04 -24.78
C VAL A 256 5.49 -4.50 -26.20
N TYR A 257 4.67 -5.54 -26.35
CA TYR A 257 4.28 -6.02 -27.68
C TYR A 257 3.31 -5.08 -28.38
N ALA A 258 2.36 -4.51 -27.65
CA ALA A 258 1.42 -3.53 -28.20
C ALA A 258 2.14 -2.27 -28.69
N GLU A 259 3.11 -1.74 -27.94
CA GLU A 259 3.83 -0.53 -28.33
C GLU A 259 4.75 -0.79 -29.53
N LYS A 260 5.37 -1.98 -29.59
CA LYS A 260 6.31 -2.33 -30.64
C LYS A 260 5.62 -2.55 -31.99
N TYR A 261 4.50 -3.28 -32.01
CA TYR A 261 3.87 -3.72 -33.25
C TYR A 261 2.72 -2.83 -33.73
N VAL A 262 2.01 -2.14 -32.83
CA VAL A 262 0.81 -1.35 -33.19
C VAL A 262 1.00 0.12 -32.84
N GLY A 263 1.53 0.40 -31.67
CA GLY A 263 1.89 1.75 -31.21
C GLY A 263 1.30 2.10 -29.85
N PHE A 264 1.66 3.30 -29.38
CA PHE A 264 1.42 3.73 -27.99
C PHE A 264 -0.06 3.86 -27.62
N TRP A 265 -0.92 4.25 -28.56
CA TRP A 265 -2.35 4.38 -28.32
C TRP A 265 -3.00 3.06 -27.86
N LEU A 266 -2.57 1.92 -28.44
CA LEU A 266 -3.09 0.61 -28.07
C LEU A 266 -2.60 0.21 -26.69
N SER A 267 -1.32 0.48 -26.39
CA SER A 267 -0.73 0.20 -25.08
C SER A 267 -1.40 0.96 -23.94
N PHE A 268 -1.95 2.15 -24.20
CA PHE A 268 -2.77 2.88 -23.21
C PHE A 268 -4.26 2.46 -23.25
N ALA A 269 -4.76 1.99 -24.39
CA ALA A 269 -6.14 1.51 -24.51
C ALA A 269 -6.39 0.17 -23.79
N LEU A 270 -5.45 -0.79 -23.88
CA LEU A 270 -5.59 -2.11 -23.25
C LEU A 270 -5.81 -2.02 -21.72
N PRO A 271 -5.00 -1.26 -20.95
CA PRO A 271 -5.27 -1.02 -19.54
C PRO A 271 -6.58 -0.31 -19.26
N THR A 272 -6.97 0.64 -20.11
CA THR A 272 -8.24 1.36 -19.98
C THR A 272 -9.42 0.41 -20.09
N CYS A 273 -9.38 -0.53 -21.04
CA CYS A 273 -10.41 -1.56 -21.18
C CYS A 273 -10.50 -2.46 -19.94
N MET A 274 -9.35 -2.85 -19.36
CA MET A 274 -9.34 -3.65 -18.13
C MET A 274 -9.85 -2.86 -16.92
N LEU A 275 -9.42 -1.60 -16.76
CA LEU A 275 -9.89 -0.71 -15.71
C LEU A 275 -11.38 -0.40 -15.84
N ALA A 276 -11.93 -0.37 -17.06
CA ALA A 276 -13.36 -0.15 -17.28
C ALA A 276 -14.23 -1.30 -16.74
N LEU A 277 -13.65 -2.48 -16.51
CA LEU A 277 -14.32 -3.59 -15.83
C LEU A 277 -14.40 -3.38 -14.30
N CYS A 278 -13.45 -2.63 -13.71
CA CYS A 278 -13.39 -2.42 -12.27
C CYS A 278 -14.65 -1.74 -11.68
N PRO A 279 -15.23 -0.68 -12.29
CA PRO A 279 -16.49 -0.11 -11.84
C PRO A 279 -17.64 -1.13 -11.80
N LEU A 280 -17.71 -2.05 -12.77
CA LEU A 280 -18.75 -3.09 -12.80
C LEU A 280 -18.59 -4.06 -11.63
N VAL A 281 -17.35 -4.49 -11.36
CA VAL A 281 -17.04 -5.37 -10.22
C VAL A 281 -17.31 -4.67 -8.89
N MET A 282 -16.90 -3.41 -8.75
CA MET A 282 -17.15 -2.63 -7.55
C MET A 282 -18.64 -2.38 -7.33
N TRP A 283 -19.40 -2.13 -8.41
CA TRP A 283 -20.85 -1.98 -8.33
C TRP A 283 -21.54 -3.29 -7.96
N TRP A 284 -21.11 -4.43 -8.49
CA TRP A 284 -21.58 -5.75 -8.03
C TRP A 284 -21.27 -5.99 -6.54
N GLY A 285 -20.10 -5.54 -6.09
CA GLY A 285 -19.71 -5.57 -4.68
C GLY A 285 -20.50 -4.62 -3.77
N LYS A 286 -21.26 -3.67 -4.33
CA LYS A 286 -22.08 -2.72 -3.57
C LYS A 286 -23.13 -3.48 -2.75
N GLY A 287 -23.07 -3.32 -1.43
CA GLY A 287 -23.95 -4.02 -0.48
C GLY A 287 -23.54 -5.47 -0.16
N ARG A 288 -22.53 -6.02 -0.85
CA ARG A 288 -21.92 -7.34 -0.53
C ARG A 288 -20.64 -7.21 0.27
N TYR A 289 -19.94 -6.09 0.11
CA TYR A 289 -18.75 -5.79 0.91
C TYR A 289 -19.14 -5.21 2.26
N ARG A 290 -18.48 -5.71 3.30
CA ARG A 290 -18.46 -5.07 4.62
C ARG A 290 -17.50 -3.89 4.52
N ALA A 291 -18.04 -2.68 4.62
CA ALA A 291 -17.23 -1.47 4.64
C ALA A 291 -17.34 -0.87 6.05
N ALA A 292 -16.23 -0.88 6.79
CA ALA A 292 -16.20 -0.25 8.10
C ALA A 292 -16.55 1.25 7.97
N PRO A 293 -17.34 1.81 8.90
CA PRO A 293 -17.59 3.25 8.90
C PRO A 293 -16.27 4.02 9.10
N PRO A 294 -16.17 5.28 8.65
CA PRO A 294 -14.98 6.10 8.86
C PRO A 294 -14.71 6.23 10.38
N ALA A 295 -13.62 5.63 10.85
CA ALA A 295 -13.25 5.61 12.28
C ALA A 295 -12.57 6.91 12.75
N GLY A 296 -12.50 7.93 11.88
CA GLY A 296 -11.73 9.14 12.12
C GLY A 296 -10.25 8.97 11.77
N SER A 297 -9.55 10.07 11.54
CA SER A 297 -8.13 10.03 11.21
C SER A 297 -7.26 10.07 12.47
N VAL A 298 -6.47 9.02 12.69
CA VAL A 298 -5.44 8.95 13.75
C VAL A 298 -4.27 9.91 13.50
N LEU A 299 -3.98 10.20 12.23
CA LEU A 299 -2.83 11.01 11.81
C LEU A 299 -2.90 12.45 12.35
N GLY A 300 -4.10 13.06 12.35
CA GLY A 300 -4.30 14.43 12.82
C GLY A 300 -3.95 14.61 14.30
N PRO A 301 -4.59 13.85 15.21
CA PRO A 301 -4.20 13.78 16.61
C PRO A 301 -2.73 13.41 16.80
N ALA A 302 -2.20 12.42 16.07
CA ALA A 302 -0.81 11.98 16.22
C ALA A 302 0.21 13.09 15.97
N ILE A 303 0.05 13.83 14.86
CA ILE A 303 0.94 14.97 14.54
C ILE A 303 0.79 16.08 15.59
N ARG A 304 -0.44 16.38 16.03
CA ARG A 304 -0.66 17.40 17.07
C ARG A 304 -0.01 17.01 18.39
N THR A 305 -0.16 15.76 18.83
CA THR A 305 0.46 15.22 20.04
C THR A 305 1.98 15.29 19.95
N PHE A 306 2.56 14.89 18.82
CA PHE A 306 4.00 14.96 18.59
C PHE A 306 4.53 16.41 18.62
N LEU A 307 3.90 17.32 17.90
CA LEU A 307 4.28 18.74 17.88
C LEU A 307 4.12 19.40 19.25
N TYR A 308 3.10 19.00 20.01
CA TYR A 308 2.86 19.47 21.36
C TYR A 308 3.94 18.95 22.33
N ALA A 309 4.33 17.68 22.23
CA ALA A 309 5.46 17.10 22.99
C ALA A 309 6.80 17.79 22.69
N GLN A 310 6.97 18.27 21.45
CA GLN A 310 8.17 18.98 21.01
C GLN A 310 8.26 20.42 21.54
N LYS A 311 7.15 20.99 22.03
CA LYS A 311 7.10 22.37 22.54
C LYS A 311 8.02 22.52 23.76
N GLY A 312 8.96 23.47 23.69
CA GLY A 312 9.94 23.72 24.75
C GLY A 312 11.20 22.82 24.72
N ARG A 313 11.26 21.82 23.83
CA ARG A 313 12.41 20.92 23.68
C ARG A 313 13.30 21.25 22.47
N TRP A 314 12.81 22.11 21.57
CA TRP A 314 13.53 22.55 20.37
C TRP A 314 14.68 23.51 20.69
N SER A 315 15.84 23.26 20.11
CA SER A 315 17.03 24.11 20.16
C SER A 315 17.65 24.23 18.77
N ILE A 316 18.35 25.34 18.52
CA ILE A 316 19.12 25.55 17.28
C ILE A 316 20.21 24.50 17.12
N ASN A 317 20.75 23.95 18.22
CA ASN A 317 21.72 22.87 18.17
C ASN A 317 21.00 21.51 18.00
N PRO A 318 21.18 20.80 16.86
CA PRO A 318 20.49 19.54 16.59
C PRO A 318 20.83 18.43 17.59
N VAL A 319 22.05 18.41 18.14
CA VAL A 319 22.45 17.43 19.16
C VAL A 319 21.72 17.68 20.49
N ARG A 320 21.51 18.96 20.84
CA ARG A 320 20.77 19.35 22.04
C ARG A 320 19.28 19.03 21.90
N THR A 321 18.69 19.30 20.74
CA THR A 321 17.31 18.92 20.42
C THR A 321 17.13 17.41 20.48
N TRP A 322 18.07 16.63 19.92
CA TRP A 322 18.00 15.17 19.98
C TRP A 322 18.06 14.64 21.42
N LYS A 323 18.97 15.17 22.26
CA LYS A 323 19.05 14.81 23.69
C LYS A 323 17.78 15.17 24.45
N ASN A 324 17.22 16.37 24.22
CA ASN A 324 15.98 16.80 24.86
C ASN A 324 14.76 15.98 24.44
N MET A 325 14.78 15.37 23.25
CA MET A 325 13.72 14.48 22.76
C MET A 325 13.89 13.02 23.23
N HIS A 326 15.09 12.63 23.68
CA HIS A 326 15.42 11.27 24.15
C HIS A 326 15.71 11.20 25.66
N ASP A 327 15.22 12.18 26.43
CA ASP A 327 15.40 12.24 27.89
C ASP A 327 14.46 11.29 28.68
N GLY A 328 13.67 10.49 27.98
CA GLY A 328 12.69 9.57 28.55
C GLY A 328 11.33 10.22 28.88
N THR A 329 11.26 11.54 29.01
CA THR A 329 10.03 12.24 29.45
C THR A 329 9.17 12.74 28.28
N PHE A 330 9.65 12.62 27.04
CA PHE A 330 8.97 13.13 25.84
C PHE A 330 7.52 12.67 25.72
N TRP A 331 7.28 11.35 25.75
CA TRP A 331 5.93 10.78 25.61
C TRP A 331 5.11 10.89 26.89
N ASP A 332 5.74 10.79 28.06
CA ASP A 332 5.05 10.93 29.34
C ASP A 332 4.52 12.36 29.54
N SER A 333 5.20 13.37 29.01
CA SER A 333 4.74 14.77 29.12
C SER A 333 3.42 15.06 28.38
N VAL A 334 3.00 14.19 27.46
CA VAL A 334 1.77 14.35 26.68
C VAL A 334 0.68 13.33 27.03
N LYS A 335 0.86 12.58 28.12
CA LYS A 335 -0.18 11.69 28.65
C LYS A 335 -1.35 12.49 29.21
N PRO A 336 -2.59 12.21 28.78
CA PRO A 336 -3.79 12.86 29.30
C PRO A 336 -3.90 12.87 30.83
N SER A 337 -3.40 11.85 31.53
CA SER A 337 -3.39 11.77 33.01
C SER A 337 -2.62 12.89 33.71
N HIS A 338 -1.66 13.54 33.04
CA HIS A 338 -0.89 14.65 33.61
C HIS A 338 -1.62 16.01 33.52
N TYR A 339 -2.76 16.06 32.84
CA TYR A 339 -3.56 17.28 32.69
C TYR A 339 -4.82 17.20 33.53
N SER A 340 -5.10 18.27 34.29
CA SER A 340 -6.42 18.50 34.87
C SER A 340 -7.43 18.87 33.78
N ASP A 341 -8.73 18.63 34.00
CA ASP A 341 -9.78 18.91 33.00
C ASP A 341 -9.80 20.39 32.53
N ALA A 342 -9.27 21.31 33.34
CA ALA A 342 -9.13 22.73 32.99
C ALA A 342 -7.92 23.05 32.09
N THR A 343 -6.86 22.23 32.13
CA THR A 343 -5.61 22.45 31.39
C THR A 343 -5.47 21.56 30.16
N ARG A 344 -6.30 20.50 30.06
CA ARG A 344 -6.31 19.57 28.94
C ARG A 344 -6.76 20.28 27.65
N PRO A 345 -5.97 20.21 26.56
CA PRO A 345 -6.39 20.75 25.28
C PRO A 345 -7.65 20.03 24.76
N LYS A 346 -8.64 20.77 24.25
CA LYS A 346 -9.93 20.23 23.77
C LYS A 346 -9.81 19.17 22.66
N TRP A 347 -8.68 19.09 21.98
CA TRP A 347 -8.40 18.12 20.92
C TRP A 347 -7.84 16.78 21.44
N MET A 348 -7.45 16.71 22.73
CA MET A 348 -6.93 15.52 23.40
C MET A 348 -8.11 14.69 23.91
N THR A 349 -8.77 13.98 23.00
CA THR A 349 -9.94 13.12 23.27
C THR A 349 -9.56 11.64 23.48
N PHE A 350 -8.28 11.34 23.60
CA PHE A 350 -7.70 10.00 23.71
C PHE A 350 -7.14 9.77 25.13
N ASP A 351 -6.82 8.52 25.44
CA ASP A 351 -6.29 8.07 26.74
C ASP A 351 -4.75 7.89 26.72
N ASP A 352 -4.19 7.54 27.88
CA ASP A 352 -2.75 7.31 28.04
C ASP A 352 -2.26 6.11 27.21
N ALA A 353 -3.08 5.07 27.08
CA ALA A 353 -2.77 3.88 26.28
C ALA A 353 -2.54 4.25 24.81
N TRP A 354 -3.36 5.14 24.26
CA TRP A 354 -3.18 5.65 22.91
C TRP A 354 -1.86 6.43 22.72
N VAL A 355 -1.38 7.15 23.75
CA VAL A 355 -0.07 7.81 23.71
C VAL A 355 1.08 6.79 23.71
N ASP A 356 0.95 5.71 24.47
CA ASP A 356 1.93 4.62 24.47
C ASP A 356 1.92 3.83 23.14
N GLU A 357 0.76 3.71 22.48
CA GLU A 357 0.64 3.22 21.10
C GLU A 357 1.34 4.16 20.10
N LEU A 358 1.13 5.47 20.20
CA LEU A 358 1.86 6.44 19.36
C LEU A 358 3.37 6.31 19.52
N ARG A 359 3.88 6.22 20.76
CA ARG A 359 5.31 6.03 21.01
C ARG A 359 5.86 4.80 20.27
N ARG A 360 5.15 3.67 20.36
CA ARG A 360 5.49 2.43 19.63
C ARG A 360 5.44 2.64 18.12
N GLY A 361 4.42 3.33 17.62
CA GLY A 361 4.28 3.69 16.20
C GLY A 361 5.45 4.50 15.67
N PHE A 362 5.85 5.57 16.37
CA PHE A 362 7.01 6.39 16.00
C PHE A 362 8.33 5.63 16.09
N ALA A 363 8.49 4.77 17.10
CA ALA A 363 9.67 3.89 17.20
C ALA A 363 9.74 2.91 16.02
N ALA A 364 8.61 2.33 15.61
CA ALA A 364 8.55 1.48 14.42
C ALA A 364 8.87 2.29 13.15
N CYS A 365 8.43 3.55 13.06
CA CYS A 365 8.75 4.42 11.93
C CYS A 365 10.26 4.72 11.83
N ALA A 366 11.00 4.69 12.94
CA ALA A 366 12.45 4.93 12.92
C ALA A 366 13.18 3.91 12.05
N VAL A 367 12.67 2.68 11.92
CA VAL A 367 13.23 1.64 11.04
C VAL A 367 13.23 2.08 9.57
N PHE A 368 12.23 2.87 9.15
CA PHE A 368 12.17 3.41 7.78
C PHE A 368 13.25 4.45 7.49
N SER A 369 13.95 4.97 8.50
CA SER A 369 15.08 5.91 8.30
C SER A 369 16.25 5.25 7.55
N TRP A 370 16.32 3.91 7.55
CA TRP A 370 17.31 3.15 6.76
C TRP A 370 16.89 2.93 5.31
N TYR A 371 15.63 3.18 4.95
CA TYR A 371 15.12 2.94 3.59
C TYR A 371 15.80 3.80 2.53
N PRO A 372 16.09 5.10 2.74
CA PRO A 372 16.84 5.89 1.78
C PRO A 372 18.20 5.27 1.43
N ILE A 373 18.90 4.70 2.41
CA ILE A 373 20.19 4.02 2.20
C ILE A 373 19.98 2.75 1.38
N TYR A 374 19.00 1.92 1.75
CA TYR A 374 18.65 0.74 0.97
C TYR A 374 18.30 1.07 -0.48
N TRP A 375 17.44 2.08 -0.71
CA TRP A 375 16.99 2.48 -2.04
C TRP A 375 18.09 3.11 -2.87
N LEU A 376 19.01 3.85 -2.24
CA LEU A 376 20.21 4.35 -2.91
C LEU A 376 21.04 3.19 -3.48
N SER A 377 21.33 2.18 -2.65
CA SER A 377 22.05 0.98 -3.09
C SER A 377 21.25 0.13 -4.10
N TYR A 378 19.92 0.03 -3.93
CA TYR A 378 19.05 -0.69 -4.84
C TYR A 378 19.04 -0.05 -6.24
N ASN A 379 18.89 1.27 -6.31
CA ASN A 379 18.81 1.99 -7.58
C ASN A 379 20.15 2.00 -8.33
N GLN A 380 21.28 1.94 -7.63
CA GLN A 380 22.61 1.77 -8.25
C GLN A 380 22.79 0.43 -8.97
N ARG A 381 21.98 -0.61 -8.67
CA ARG A 381 22.03 -1.89 -9.40
C ARG A 381 21.49 -1.80 -10.83
N LYS A 382 20.55 -0.88 -11.09
CA LYS A 382 19.89 -0.77 -12.41
C LYS A 382 20.85 -0.34 -13.54
N PRO A 383 21.74 0.66 -13.38
CA PRO A 383 22.76 0.97 -14.39
C PRO A 383 23.87 -0.09 -14.48
N LEU A 384 24.23 -0.75 -13.38
CA LEU A 384 25.40 -1.67 -13.34
C LEU A 384 25.17 -2.97 -14.13
N LEU A 385 23.93 -3.47 -14.20
CA LEU A 385 23.59 -4.66 -15.00
C LEU A 385 23.57 -4.40 -16.51
N LEU A 386 23.36 -3.15 -16.93
CA LEU A 386 23.35 -2.74 -18.35
C LEU A 386 24.76 -2.46 -18.91
N SER A 387 25.77 -2.31 -18.06
CA SER A 387 27.17 -2.08 -18.47
C SER A 387 27.99 -3.37 -18.63
N PHE A 388 27.53 -4.52 -18.13
CA PHE A 388 28.22 -5.81 -18.33
C PHE A 388 28.30 -6.27 -19.80
N PRO A 389 27.27 -6.10 -20.66
CA PRO A 389 27.36 -6.48 -22.07
C PRO A 389 28.33 -5.59 -22.88
N LEU A 390 28.63 -4.38 -22.40
CA LEU A 390 29.55 -3.45 -23.07
C LEU A 390 31.02 -3.71 -22.73
N LEU A 391 31.31 -4.34 -21.59
CA LEU A 391 32.66 -4.77 -21.21
C LEU A 391 33.05 -6.13 -21.80
N ALA A 392 32.08 -6.97 -22.19
CA ALA A 392 32.35 -8.26 -22.84
C ALA A 392 32.61 -8.15 -24.36
N ARG A 393 32.64 -6.94 -24.93
CA ARG A 393 32.91 -6.67 -26.36
C ARG A 393 34.18 -5.83 -26.60
N ARG A 394 35.11 -5.78 -25.65
CA ARG A 394 36.45 -5.24 -25.87
C ARG A 394 37.50 -6.31 -25.78
#